data_AF-A0A354GHK8-F1
#
_entry.id   AF-A0A354GHK8-F1
#
_cell.length_a   1.000
_cell.length_b   1.000
_cell.length_c   1.000
_cell.angle_alpha   90.00
_cell.angle_beta   90.00
_cell.angle_gamma   90.00
#
_symmetry.space_group_name_H-M   'P 1'
#
loop_
_entity.id
_entity.type
_entity.pdbx_description
1 polymer ?
#
loop_
_entity_poly.entity_id
_entity_poly.type
_entity_poly.pdbx_seq_one_letter_code
_entity_poly.pdbx_strand_id
1 'polypeptide(L)'
;MKSSKSKSDEPYDEFYASLKLASGEEILALVMVDNSDVPENVVVSNPVVCQEIRSSGTNIPMGYKFEPWMKLTDDDTFVISLKKVITISQINSTELIDTYKDLVEHGFKATNPDLTKDMGYISSVSKARDILEKLYKSKN
;
A
#
# COMPACT_ATOMS: atom_id res chain seq x y z
N MET A 1 -18.70 -17.43 20.62
CA MET A 1 -19.61 -16.31 20.28
C MET A 1 -18.98 -15.04 20.80
N LYS A 2 -18.20 -14.32 19.99
CA LYS A 2 -17.63 -13.03 20.36
C LYS A 2 -18.55 -11.94 19.83
N SER A 3 -18.98 -11.10 20.77
CA SER A 3 -19.98 -10.05 20.63
C SER A 3 -19.59 -9.05 19.53
N SER A 4 -20.38 -9.05 18.46
CA SER A 4 -20.50 -7.95 17.51
C SER A 4 -21.17 -6.78 18.24
N LYS A 5 -20.37 -5.89 18.82
CA LYS A 5 -20.83 -4.56 19.22
C LYS A 5 -21.30 -3.85 17.95
N SER A 6 -22.56 -3.44 17.95
CA SER A 6 -23.19 -2.68 16.87
C SER A 6 -22.43 -1.36 16.67
N LYS A 7 -21.97 -1.13 15.43
CA LYS A 7 -21.31 0.09 14.93
C LYS A 7 -22.15 1.38 15.03
N SER A 8 -23.26 1.40 15.76
CA SER A 8 -24.32 2.40 15.59
C SER A 8 -24.26 3.63 16.52
N ASP A 9 -23.32 3.69 17.48
CA ASP A 9 -23.27 4.78 18.49
C ASP A 9 -21.96 5.60 18.45
N GLU A 10 -21.08 5.38 17.47
CA GLU A 10 -19.87 6.20 17.35
C GLU A 10 -20.18 7.52 16.63
N PRO A 11 -19.64 8.66 17.10
CA PRO A 11 -19.89 9.97 16.49
C PRO A 11 -19.27 10.12 15.10
N TYR A 12 -18.41 9.18 14.69
CA TYR A 12 -17.71 9.19 13.42
C TYR A 12 -17.71 7.80 12.81
N ASP A 13 -17.79 7.75 11.48
CA ASP A 13 -17.67 6.52 10.70
C ASP A 13 -16.28 6.45 10.04
N GLU A 14 -15.62 5.31 10.20
CA GLU A 14 -14.31 5.02 9.59
C GLU A 14 -14.40 3.90 8.56
N PHE A 15 -13.92 4.15 7.34
CA PHE A 15 -13.89 3.15 6.27
C PHE A 15 -12.83 3.44 5.21
N TYR A 16 -12.33 2.39 4.55
CA TYR A 16 -11.44 2.55 3.39
C TYR A 16 -12.25 2.96 2.18
N ALA A 17 -11.80 4.00 1.47
CA ALA A 17 -12.51 4.52 0.31
C ALA A 17 -11.56 5.00 -0.79
N SER A 18 -12.09 4.97 -2.02
CA SER A 18 -11.57 5.75 -3.12
C SER A 18 -12.30 7.10 -3.18
N LEU A 19 -11.56 8.20 -3.21
CA LEU A 19 -12.09 9.55 -3.37
C LEU A 19 -11.63 10.10 -4.72
N LYS A 20 -12.60 10.54 -5.54
CA LYS A 20 -12.31 11.30 -6.76
C LYS A 20 -12.34 12.78 -6.43
N LEU A 21 -11.20 13.45 -6.55
CA LEU A 21 -11.07 14.87 -6.27
C LEU A 21 -11.47 15.72 -7.49
N ALA A 22 -11.87 16.96 -7.24
CA ALA A 22 -12.17 17.94 -8.29
C ALA A 22 -10.95 18.27 -9.19
N SER A 23 -9.73 17.95 -8.73
CA SER A 23 -8.50 18.02 -9.53
C SER A 23 -8.43 16.96 -10.63
N GLY A 24 -9.27 15.91 -10.57
CA GLY A 24 -9.23 14.76 -11.46
C GLY A 24 -8.43 13.57 -10.91
N GLU A 25 -7.72 13.76 -9.79
CA GLU A 25 -6.99 12.71 -9.10
C GLU A 25 -7.93 11.73 -8.40
N GLU A 26 -7.51 10.47 -8.30
CA GLU A 26 -8.18 9.44 -7.53
C GLU A 26 -7.25 8.97 -6.41
N ILE A 27 -7.69 9.15 -5.18
CA ILE A 27 -6.93 8.79 -3.98
C ILE A 27 -7.61 7.65 -3.24
N LEU A 28 -6.82 6.77 -2.66
CA LEU A 28 -7.26 5.73 -1.75
C LEU A 28 -6.77 6.08 -0.35
N ALA A 29 -7.67 6.08 0.63
CA ALA A 29 -7.35 6.46 1.99
C ALA A 29 -8.27 5.77 3.01
N LEU A 30 -7.86 5.79 4.28
CA LEU A 30 -8.80 5.60 5.38
C LEU A 30 -9.54 6.93 5.60
N VAL A 31 -10.85 6.89 5.43
CA VAL A 31 -11.74 8.04 5.53
C VAL A 31 -12.44 8.03 6.88
N MET A 32 -12.45 9.19 7.53
CA MET A 32 -13.26 9.47 8.72
C MET A 32 -14.25 10.59 8.41
N VAL A 33 -15.54 10.31 8.59
CA VAL A 33 -16.64 11.24 8.38
C VAL A 33 -17.44 11.40 9.67
N ASP A 34 -17.84 12.63 9.97
CA ASP A 34 -18.76 12.95 11.06
C ASP A 34 -20.18 12.52 10.72
N ASN A 35 -20.83 11.84 11.67
CA ASN A 35 -22.22 11.40 11.55
C ASN A 35 -23.26 12.53 11.72
N SER A 36 -22.80 13.78 11.86
CA SER A 36 -23.64 14.97 11.82
C SER A 36 -24.42 15.12 10.50
N ASP A 37 -25.60 15.76 10.53
CA ASP A 37 -26.55 15.87 9.39
C ASP A 37 -25.95 16.40 8.08
N VAL A 38 -24.93 17.26 8.16
CA VAL A 38 -24.27 17.85 6.99
C VAL A 38 -22.75 17.91 7.22
N PRO A 39 -22.00 16.86 6.86
CA PRO A 39 -20.55 16.93 6.94
C PRO A 39 -20.04 17.95 5.91
N GLU A 40 -19.22 18.90 6.36
CA GLU A 40 -18.58 19.89 5.47
C GLU A 40 -17.18 19.45 5.02
N ASN A 41 -16.53 18.64 5.85
CA ASN A 41 -15.17 18.18 5.68
C ASN A 41 -15.09 16.68 5.94
N VAL A 42 -14.09 16.07 5.31
CA VAL A 42 -13.71 14.67 5.51
C VAL A 42 -12.25 14.64 5.95
N VAL A 43 -11.93 13.78 6.91
CA VAL A 43 -10.55 13.54 7.31
C VAL A 43 -10.07 12.29 6.59
N VAL A 44 -8.91 12.39 5.94
CA VAL A 44 -8.26 11.27 5.25
C VAL A 44 -6.93 10.97 5.91
N SER A 45 -6.68 9.69 6.19
CA SER A 45 -5.40 9.21 6.71
C SER A 45 -4.66 8.41 5.65
N ASN A 46 -3.36 8.64 5.53
CA ASN A 46 -2.40 8.03 4.60
C ASN A 46 -2.88 7.98 3.14
N PRO A 47 -3.33 9.11 2.55
CA PRO A 47 -3.85 9.11 1.19
C PRO A 47 -2.79 8.74 0.15
N VAL A 48 -3.13 7.79 -0.72
CA VAL A 48 -2.27 7.34 -1.83
C VAL A 48 -2.96 7.50 -3.17
N VAL A 49 -2.21 7.90 -4.19
CA VAL A 49 -2.65 7.96 -5.59
C VAL A 49 -2.42 6.61 -6.24
N CYS A 50 -3.43 6.07 -6.92
CA CYS A 50 -3.34 4.83 -7.67
C CYS A 50 -3.15 5.13 -9.18
N GLN A 51 -2.13 4.54 -9.79
CA GLN A 51 -1.89 4.63 -11.23
C GLN A 51 -1.84 3.23 -11.84
N GLU A 52 -2.64 3.00 -12.87
CA GLU A 52 -2.59 1.76 -13.65
C GLU A 52 -1.31 1.73 -14.50
N ILE A 53 -0.45 0.73 -14.26
CA ILE A 53 0.72 0.45 -15.09
C ILE A 53 0.26 -0.43 -16.25
N ARG A 54 0.47 0.04 -17.47
CA ARG A 54 0.13 -0.69 -18.70
C ARG A 54 1.39 -1.19 -19.40
N SER A 55 1.29 -2.36 -20.01
CA SER A 55 2.39 -2.92 -20.80
C SER A 55 2.69 -2.03 -22.01
N SER A 56 3.98 -1.77 -22.24
CA SER A 56 4.42 -1.02 -23.41
C SER A 56 4.07 -1.78 -24.69
N GLY A 57 3.21 -1.19 -25.53
CA GLY A 57 2.87 -1.70 -26.86
C GLY A 57 1.56 -2.48 -26.97
N THR A 58 1.02 -3.06 -25.89
CA THR A 58 -0.22 -3.87 -25.94
C THR A 58 -1.40 -3.27 -25.17
N ASN A 59 -1.19 -2.18 -24.41
CA ASN A 59 -2.21 -1.48 -23.61
C ASN A 59 -2.91 -2.38 -22.56
N ILE A 60 -2.31 -3.53 -22.24
CA ILE A 60 -2.80 -4.48 -21.26
C ILE A 60 -2.46 -3.97 -19.85
N PRO A 61 -3.41 -3.93 -18.90
CA PRO A 61 -3.14 -3.63 -17.49
C PRO A 61 -2.17 -4.66 -16.92
N MET A 62 -1.00 -4.23 -16.45
CA MET A 62 0.00 -5.10 -15.82
C MET A 62 0.00 -5.03 -14.30
N GLY A 63 -0.51 -3.94 -13.73
CA GLY A 63 -0.59 -3.77 -12.28
C GLY A 63 -0.94 -2.34 -11.90
N TYR A 64 -0.88 -2.07 -10.60
CA TYR A 64 -1.14 -0.75 -10.03
C TYR A 64 0.09 -0.25 -9.29
N LYS A 65 0.43 1.03 -9.50
CA LYS A 65 1.43 1.76 -8.74
C LYS A 65 0.71 2.63 -7.72
N PHE A 66 1.12 2.51 -6.46
CA PHE A 66 0.71 3.44 -5.42
C PHE A 66 1.82 4.46 -5.17
N GLU A 67 1.45 5.72 -4.99
CA GLU A 67 2.35 6.80 -4.57
C GLU A 67 1.70 7.63 -3.45
N PRO A 68 2.47 8.21 -2.51
CA PRO A 68 1.91 9.17 -1.56
C PRO A 68 1.25 10.33 -2.30
N TRP A 69 0.07 10.76 -1.85
CA TRP A 69 -0.60 11.92 -2.43
C TRP A 69 0.18 13.21 -2.17
N MET A 70 0.60 13.43 -0.92
CA MET A 70 1.41 14.58 -0.51
C MET A 70 2.87 14.14 -0.29
N LYS A 71 3.79 14.63 -1.12
CA LYS A 71 5.20 14.19 -1.12
C LYS A 71 6.15 15.08 -0.32
N LEU A 72 5.68 16.25 0.10
CA LEU A 72 6.50 17.31 0.72
C LEU A 72 6.25 17.45 2.23
N THR A 73 5.24 16.77 2.76
CA THR A 73 4.83 16.86 4.16
C THR A 73 5.18 15.56 4.88
N ASP A 74 5.44 15.68 6.18
CA ASP A 74 5.64 14.56 7.08
C ASP A 74 4.34 14.17 7.81
N ASP A 75 3.23 14.86 7.52
CA ASP A 75 1.91 14.58 8.09
C ASP A 75 1.23 13.40 7.37
N ASP A 76 0.59 12.54 8.16
CA ASP A 76 -0.14 11.38 7.63
C ASP A 76 -1.65 11.63 7.48
N THR A 77 -2.17 12.72 8.03
CA THR A 77 -3.62 12.99 8.11
C THR A 77 -3.96 14.37 7.57
N PHE A 78 -4.97 14.44 6.71
CA PHE A 78 -5.38 15.66 6.03
C PHE A 78 -6.89 15.89 6.14
N VAL A 79 -7.29 17.15 6.21
CA VAL A 79 -8.69 17.57 6.16
C VAL A 79 -8.99 18.09 4.77
N ILE A 80 -10.00 17.50 4.12
CA ILE A 80 -10.46 17.89 2.78
C ILE A 80 -11.90 18.38 2.89
N SER A 81 -12.19 19.52 2.27
CA SER A 81 -13.59 19.97 2.14
C SER A 81 -14.33 19.08 1.15
N LEU A 82 -15.53 18.62 1.51
CA LEU A 82 -16.37 17.80 0.63
C LEU A 82 -16.76 18.52 -0.67
N LYS A 83 -16.73 19.86 -0.68
CA LYS A 83 -16.91 20.68 -1.90
C LYS A 83 -15.83 20.45 -2.97
N LYS A 84 -14.68 19.87 -2.59
CA LYS A 84 -13.57 19.54 -3.49
C LYS A 84 -13.51 18.06 -3.84
N VAL A 85 -14.46 17.27 -3.34
CA VAL A 85 -14.60 15.84 -3.63
C VAL A 85 -15.79 15.67 -4.57
N ILE A 86 -15.58 15.00 -5.70
CA ILE A 86 -16.63 14.69 -6.65
C ILE A 86 -17.45 13.50 -6.14
N THR A 87 -16.78 12.43 -5.72
CA THR A 87 -17.42 11.24 -5.17
C THR A 87 -16.49 10.51 -4.21
N ILE A 88 -17.10 9.82 -3.25
CA ILE A 88 -16.45 8.89 -2.33
C ILE A 88 -17.08 7.53 -2.55
N SER A 89 -16.26 6.49 -2.72
CA SER A 89 -16.73 5.11 -2.88
C SER A 89 -16.01 4.21 -1.90
N GLN A 90 -16.78 3.56 -1.02
CA GLN A 90 -16.24 2.60 -0.07
C GLN A 90 -15.67 1.38 -0.80
N ILE A 91 -14.46 0.99 -0.41
CA ILE A 91 -13.77 -0.19 -0.95
C ILE A 91 -14.14 -1.39 -0.09
N ASN A 92 -14.65 -2.44 -0.74
CA ASN A 92 -15.01 -3.71 -0.08
C ASN A 92 -14.06 -4.86 -0.45
N SER A 93 -13.12 -4.64 -1.39
CA SER A 93 -12.16 -5.66 -1.80
C SER A 93 -11.08 -5.85 -0.75
N THR A 94 -10.98 -7.05 -0.18
CA THR A 94 -9.97 -7.39 0.82
C THR A 94 -8.55 -7.27 0.28
N GLU A 95 -8.31 -7.68 -0.97
CA GLU A 95 -6.97 -7.64 -1.60
C GLU A 95 -6.40 -6.21 -1.67
N LEU A 96 -7.24 -5.23 -2.05
CA LEU A 96 -6.83 -3.83 -2.11
C LEU A 96 -6.61 -3.23 -0.72
N ILE A 97 -7.46 -3.59 0.24
CA ILE A 97 -7.35 -3.12 1.62
C ILE A 97 -6.08 -3.66 2.26
N ASP A 98 -5.78 -4.94 2.07
CA ASP A 98 -4.57 -5.57 2.63
C ASP A 98 -3.31 -4.98 1.99
N THR A 99 -3.30 -4.80 0.66
CA THR A 99 -2.21 -4.11 -0.05
C THR A 99 -1.99 -2.69 0.48
N TYR A 100 -3.06 -1.94 0.73
CA TYR A 100 -2.97 -0.61 1.30
C TYR A 100 -2.43 -0.62 2.74
N LYS A 101 -2.91 -1.53 3.59
CA LYS A 101 -2.41 -1.65 4.97
C LYS A 101 -0.93 -1.99 5.00
N ASP A 102 -0.50 -2.95 4.17
CA ASP A 102 0.90 -3.33 4.04
C ASP A 102 1.75 -2.13 3.61
N LEU A 103 1.25 -1.33 2.66
CA LEU A 103 1.89 -0.12 2.18
C LEU A 103 2.04 0.95 3.27
N VAL A 104 1.02 1.14 4.12
CA VAL A 104 1.05 2.09 5.24
C VAL A 104 2.00 1.61 6.34
N GLU A 105 1.99 0.32 6.67
CA GLU A 105 2.82 -0.25 7.75
C GLU A 105 4.31 -0.27 7.39
N HIS A 106 4.64 -0.71 6.17
CA HIS A 106 6.03 -0.84 5.71
C HIS A 106 6.54 0.47 5.09
N GLY A 107 5.63 1.38 4.75
CA GLY A 107 5.89 2.65 4.09
C GLY A 107 6.41 2.51 2.66
N PHE A 108 6.67 3.65 2.02
CA PHE A 108 7.35 3.73 0.72
C PHE A 108 8.87 3.65 0.83
N LYS A 109 9.40 3.25 2.00
CA LYS A 109 10.84 3.13 2.19
C LYS A 109 11.35 2.10 1.19
N ALA A 110 12.32 2.50 0.39
CA ALA A 110 13.08 1.56 -0.41
C ALA A 110 13.55 0.47 0.56
N THR A 111 13.05 -0.75 0.39
CA THR A 111 13.58 -1.93 1.03
C THR A 111 14.94 -2.17 0.38
N ASN A 112 15.89 -1.28 0.65
CA ASN A 112 17.28 -1.55 0.41
C ASN A 112 17.66 -2.47 1.56
N PRO A 113 17.75 -3.80 1.36
CA PRO A 113 18.32 -4.64 2.40
C PRO A 113 19.70 -4.08 2.74
N ASP A 114 20.09 -4.13 4.01
CA ASP A 114 21.47 -3.86 4.39
C ASP A 114 22.36 -4.90 3.69
N LEU A 115 22.95 -4.50 2.56
CA LEU A 115 23.75 -5.37 1.71
C LEU A 115 25.05 -5.70 2.44
N THR A 116 25.13 -6.89 3.02
CA THR A 116 26.41 -7.43 3.50
C THR A 116 27.21 -7.96 2.32
N LYS A 117 28.56 -7.93 2.41
CA LYS A 117 29.45 -8.51 1.39
C LYS A 117 29.22 -10.00 1.14
N ASP A 118 28.55 -10.67 2.08
CA ASP A 118 28.25 -12.10 2.02
C ASP A 118 26.96 -12.39 1.24
N MET A 119 26.11 -11.39 0.99
CA MET A 119 24.93 -11.53 0.13
C MET A 119 25.39 -11.82 -1.31
N GLY A 120 25.09 -13.03 -1.81
CA GLY A 120 25.55 -13.52 -3.11
C GLY A 120 26.91 -14.24 -3.08
N TYR A 121 27.55 -14.35 -1.90
CA TYR A 121 28.72 -15.20 -1.72
C TYR A 121 28.31 -16.67 -1.63
N ILE A 122 28.56 -17.42 -2.70
CA ILE A 122 28.16 -18.83 -2.80
C ILE A 122 29.15 -19.73 -2.03
N SER A 123 30.47 -19.51 -2.21
CA SER A 123 31.53 -20.21 -1.46
C SER A 123 32.92 -19.67 -1.80
N SER A 124 33.93 -20.05 -1.02
CA SER A 124 35.34 -19.83 -1.39
C SER A 124 35.78 -20.85 -2.43
N VAL A 125 36.79 -20.50 -3.23
CA VAL A 125 37.38 -21.42 -4.22
C VAL A 125 37.80 -22.75 -3.58
N SER A 126 38.35 -22.72 -2.36
CA SER A 126 38.71 -23.95 -1.63
C SER A 126 37.49 -24.79 -1.29
N LYS A 127 36.42 -24.19 -0.74
CA LYS A 127 35.18 -24.92 -0.42
C LYS A 127 34.50 -25.47 -1.67
N ALA A 128 34.44 -24.68 -2.75
CA ALA A 128 33.89 -25.12 -4.02
C ALA A 128 34.68 -26.33 -4.58
N ARG A 129 36.02 -26.29 -4.52
CA ARG A 129 36.88 -27.40 -4.94
C ARG A 129 36.61 -28.66 -4.12
N ASP A 130 36.51 -28.54 -2.80
CA ASP A 130 36.28 -29.68 -1.92
C ASP A 130 34.88 -30.31 -2.15
N ILE A 131 33.87 -29.48 -2.45
CA ILE A 131 32.52 -29.95 -2.85
C ILE A 131 32.58 -30.70 -4.18
N LEU A 132 33.27 -30.15 -5.18
CA LEU A 132 33.43 -30.79 -6.49
C LEU A 132 34.22 -32.10 -6.40
N GLU A 133 35.27 -32.15 -5.58
CA GLU A 133 36.01 -33.38 -5.32
C GLU A 133 35.17 -34.44 -4.61
N LYS A 134 34.36 -34.05 -3.63
CA LYS A 134 33.42 -34.96 -2.96
C LYS A 134 32.39 -35.50 -3.95
N LEU A 135 31.79 -34.66 -4.79
CA LEU A 135 30.87 -35.10 -5.85
C LEU A 135 31.52 -36.06 -6.84
N TYR A 136 32.77 -35.76 -7.25
CA TYR A 136 33.54 -36.63 -8.13
C TYR A 136 33.83 -37.99 -7.51
N LYS A 137 34.28 -38.01 -6.25
CA LYS A 137 34.60 -39.26 -5.50
C LYS A 137 33.35 -40.03 -5.06
N SER A 138 32.21 -39.35 -4.93
CA SER A 138 30.89 -39.93 -4.62
C SER A 138 30.26 -40.65 -5.81
N LYS A 139 30.79 -40.47 -7.03
CA LYS A 139 30.40 -41.26 -8.20
C LYS A 139 31.26 -42.54 -8.25
N ASN A 140 31.04 -43.40 -7.26
CA ASN A 140 31.41 -44.82 -7.20
C ASN A 140 30.52 -45.50 -6.17
#